data_AF-A0A3C1GAN3-F1
#
_entry.id   AF-A0A3C1GAN3-F1
#
_cell.length_a   1.000
_cell.length_b   1.000
_cell.length_c   1.000
_cell.angle_alpha   90.00
_cell.angle_beta   90.00
_cell.angle_gamma   90.00
#
_symmetry.space_group_name_H-M   'P 1'
#
loop_
_entity.id
_entity.type
_entity.pdbx_description
1 polymer ?
#
loop_
_entity_poly.entity_id
_entity_poly.type
_entity_poly.pdbx_seq_one_letter_code
_entity_poly.pdbx_strand_id
1 'polypeptide(L)'
;MIRAGYRPSFAAGVEATASMGGQLIPPVMGAAAFIMAETLGVSYGTVALAAAIPGVLYFVSVGVMVHFEAARQGLPVLPRAKL
;
A
#
# COMPACT_ATOMS: atom_id res chain seq x y z
N MET A 1 3.99 14.56 -2.77
CA MET A 1 3.28 14.35 -4.05
C MET A 1 2.89 15.67 -4.74
N ILE A 2 2.22 16.60 -4.06
CA ILE A 2 1.80 17.89 -4.66
C ILE A 2 2.99 18.72 -5.19
N ARG A 3 4.08 18.80 -4.41
CA ARG A 3 5.34 19.47 -4.85
C ARG A 3 6.00 18.83 -6.08
N ALA A 4 5.71 17.56 -6.34
CA ALA A 4 6.20 16.83 -7.50
C ALA A 4 5.31 17.03 -8.75
N GLY A 5 4.24 17.84 -8.64
CA GLY A 5 3.37 18.18 -9.76
C GLY A 5 2.15 17.27 -9.94
N TYR A 6 1.94 16.28 -9.05
CA TYR A 6 0.72 15.46 -9.10
C TYR A 6 -0.51 16.29 -8.77
N ARG A 7 -1.62 16.01 -9.48
CA ARG A 7 -2.94 16.60 -9.17
C ARG A 7 -3.30 16.36 -7.69
N PRO A 8 -3.80 17.37 -6.96
CA PRO A 8 -4.13 17.24 -5.54
C PRO A 8 -5.08 16.07 -5.22
N SER A 9 -6.08 15.82 -6.07
CA SER A 9 -7.02 14.71 -5.92
C SER A 9 -6.37 13.33 -6.03
N PHE A 10 -5.39 13.19 -6.94
CA PHE A 10 -4.63 11.93 -7.08
C PHE A 10 -3.69 11.73 -5.89
N ALA A 11 -2.98 12.79 -5.47
CA ALA A 11 -2.10 12.75 -4.31
C ALA A 11 -2.85 12.30 -3.04
N ALA A 12 -4.03 12.87 -2.78
CA ALA A 12 -4.86 12.49 -1.65
C ALA A 12 -5.33 11.02 -1.74
N GLY A 13 -5.70 10.54 -2.93
CA GLY A 13 -6.09 9.15 -3.14
C GLY A 13 -4.95 8.16 -2.90
N VAL A 14 -3.74 8.49 -3.37
CA VAL A 14 -2.56 7.66 -3.12
C VAL A 14 -2.19 7.65 -1.64
N GLU A 15 -2.26 8.79 -0.96
CA GLU A 15 -1.98 8.88 0.48
C GLU A 15 -2.98 8.06 1.31
N ALA A 16 -4.27 8.15 0.99
CA ALA A 16 -5.32 7.37 1.65
C ALA A 16 -5.14 5.86 1.44
N THR A 17 -4.82 5.43 0.21
CA THR A 17 -4.59 4.01 -0.11
C THR A 17 -3.29 3.50 0.51
N ALA A 18 -2.19 4.24 0.42
CA ALA A 18 -0.94 3.88 1.10
C ALA A 18 -1.13 3.72 2.62
N SER A 19 -1.96 4.57 3.25
CA SER A 19 -2.29 4.45 4.67
C SER A 19 -3.14 3.21 5.01
N MET A 20 -4.01 2.75 4.11
CA MET A 20 -4.84 1.54 4.30
C MET A 20 -4.01 0.24 4.22
N GLY A 21 -2.90 0.24 3.48
CA GLY A 21 -2.03 -0.93 3.33
C GLY A 21 -1.48 -1.50 4.64
N GLY A 22 -1.37 -0.67 5.69
CA GLY A 22 -0.92 -1.11 7.02
C GLY A 22 -1.86 -2.10 7.71
N GLN A 23 -3.15 -2.13 7.33
CA GLN A 23 -4.14 -3.04 7.90
C GLN A 23 -4.07 -4.46 7.31
N LEU A 24 -3.36 -4.63 6.18
CA LEU A 24 -3.24 -5.89 5.43
C LEU A 24 -2.05 -6.75 5.87
N ILE A 25 -1.03 -6.19 6.53
CA ILE A 25 0.24 -6.87 6.83
C ILE A 25 0.37 -7.17 8.34
N PRO A 26 0.93 -8.32 8.75
CA PRO A 26 1.22 -8.60 10.17
C PRO A 26 2.24 -7.59 10.72
N PRO A 27 2.13 -7.03 11.95
CA PRO A 27 1.33 -7.44 13.12
C PRO A 27 0.04 -6.65 13.37
N VAL A 28 -0.28 -5.64 12.54
CA VAL A 28 -1.48 -4.80 12.70
C VAL A 28 -2.70 -5.40 11.99
N MET A 29 -2.48 -6.45 11.18
CA MET A 29 -3.52 -7.34 10.62
C MET A 29 -4.73 -7.37 11.54
N GLY A 30 -5.81 -6.72 11.10
CA GLY A 30 -6.91 -6.32 11.99
C GLY A 30 -7.54 -7.51 12.73
N ALA A 31 -8.43 -7.25 13.69
CA ALA A 31 -9.16 -8.28 14.45
C ALA A 31 -9.74 -9.42 13.57
N ALA A 32 -10.06 -9.10 12.31
CA ALA A 32 -10.46 -10.06 11.28
C ALA A 32 -9.46 -11.23 11.06
N ALA A 33 -8.15 -11.01 11.12
CA ALA A 33 -7.16 -12.06 10.94
C ALA A 33 -7.10 -13.04 12.12
N PHE A 34 -7.29 -12.53 13.33
CA PHE A 34 -7.39 -13.34 14.54
C PHE A 34 -8.66 -14.21 14.50
N ILE A 35 -9.80 -13.59 14.15
CA ILE A 35 -11.07 -14.31 13.94
C ILE A 35 -10.94 -15.35 12.82
N MET A 36 -10.24 -15.03 11.74
CA MET A 36 -10.00 -15.97 10.64
C MET A 36 -9.14 -17.17 11.08
N ALA A 37 -8.09 -16.93 11.88
CA ALA A 37 -7.27 -18.01 12.44
C ALA A 37 -8.10 -18.92 13.38
N GLU A 38 -8.93 -18.32 14.23
CA GLU A 38 -9.82 -19.04 15.15
C GLU A 38 -10.87 -19.88 14.40
N THR A 39 -11.54 -19.29 13.40
CA THR A 39 -12.58 -19.98 12.60
C THR A 39 -12.03 -21.11 11.73
N LEU A 40 -10.79 -20.98 11.22
CA LEU A 40 -10.14 -22.00 10.40
C LEU A 40 -9.36 -23.04 11.22
N GLY A 41 -9.20 -22.84 12.53
CA GLY A 41 -8.41 -23.73 13.39
C GLY A 41 -6.92 -23.77 13.05
N VAL A 42 -6.39 -22.74 12.39
CA VAL A 42 -4.97 -22.62 12.00
C VAL A 42 -4.28 -21.56 12.84
N SER A 43 -2.94 -21.63 12.91
CA SER A 43 -2.18 -20.62 13.66
C SER A 43 -2.28 -19.23 12.99
N TYR A 44 -2.27 -18.16 13.78
CA TYR A 44 -2.18 -16.78 13.27
C TYR A 44 -0.99 -16.60 12.32
N GLY A 45 0.14 -17.24 12.62
CA GLY A 45 1.33 -17.22 11.76
C GLY A 45 1.08 -17.79 10.36
N THR A 46 0.22 -18.81 10.24
CA THR A 46 -0.18 -19.39 8.95
C THR A 46 -1.01 -18.41 8.13
N VAL A 47 -1.98 -17.72 8.76
CA VAL A 47 -2.81 -16.70 8.11
C VAL A 47 -1.95 -15.48 7.73
N ALA A 48 -1.04 -15.08 8.61
CA ALA A 48 -0.10 -13.99 8.39
C ALA A 48 0.83 -14.26 7.19
N LEU A 49 1.36 -15.49 7.08
CA LEU A 49 2.20 -15.89 5.96
C LEU A 49 1.40 -15.94 4.66
N ALA A 50 0.17 -16.45 4.69
CA ALA A 50 -0.72 -16.46 3.54
C ALA A 50 -1.08 -15.04 3.07
N ALA A 51 -1.23 -14.09 4.00
CA ALA A 51 -1.49 -12.69 3.71
C ALA A 51 -0.28 -11.91 3.16
N ALA A 52 0.93 -12.46 3.24
CA ALA A 52 2.14 -11.79 2.75
C ALA A 52 2.08 -11.56 1.23
N ILE A 53 1.63 -12.55 0.45
CA ILE A 53 1.51 -12.45 -1.02
C ILE A 53 0.56 -11.30 -1.43
N PRO A 54 -0.71 -11.27 -0.97
CA PRO A 54 -1.61 -10.16 -1.33
C PRO A 54 -1.15 -8.82 -0.74
N GLY A 55 -0.50 -8.80 0.42
CA GLY A 55 0.08 -7.59 1.00
C GLY A 55 1.18 -6.99 0.10
N VAL A 56 2.11 -7.82 -0.38
CA VAL A 56 3.15 -7.39 -1.31
C VAL A 56 2.54 -6.89 -2.62
N LEU A 57 1.57 -7.63 -3.18
CA LEU A 57 0.89 -7.22 -4.41
C LEU A 57 0.18 -5.87 -4.26
N TYR A 58 -0.41 -5.59 -3.10
CA TYR A 58 -1.06 -4.31 -2.81
C TYR A 58 -0.07 -3.14 -2.91
N PHE A 59 1.06 -3.22 -2.17
CA PHE A 59 2.07 -2.16 -2.18
C PHE A 59 2.74 -2.01 -3.55
N VAL A 60 3.02 -3.11 -4.24
CA VAL A 60 3.56 -3.08 -5.61
C VAL A 60 2.57 -2.39 -6.55
N SER A 61 1.28 -2.73 -6.48
CA SER A 61 0.26 -2.13 -7.34
C SER A 61 0.13 -0.62 -7.13
N VAL A 62 0.14 -0.16 -5.87
CA VAL A 62 0.13 1.28 -5.55
C VAL A 62 1.39 1.96 -6.08
N GLY A 63 2.56 1.37 -5.89
CA GLY A 63 3.83 1.93 -6.39
C GLY A 63 3.87 2.01 -7.92
N VAL A 64 3.41 0.97 -8.60
CA VAL A 64 3.31 0.91 -10.06
C VAL A 64 2.32 1.95 -10.58
N MET A 65 1.17 2.12 -9.92
CA MET A 65 0.18 3.15 -10.27
C MET A 65 0.77 4.56 -10.18
N VAL A 66 1.51 4.86 -9.11
CA VAL A 66 2.19 6.16 -8.95
C VAL A 66 3.24 6.37 -10.04
N HIS A 67 4.05 5.35 -10.33
CA HIS A 67 5.09 5.41 -11.34
C HIS A 67 4.53 5.67 -12.74
N PHE A 68 3.51 4.91 -13.15
CA PHE A 68 2.86 5.12 -14.46
C PHE A 68 2.13 6.45 -14.53
N GLU A 69 1.52 6.93 -13.44
CA GLU A 69 0.89 8.26 -13.45
C GLU A 69 1.94 9.36 -13.61
N ALA A 70 3.11 9.22 -12.96
CA ALA A 70 4.24 10.13 -13.15
C ALA A 70 4.71 10.18 -14.61
N ALA A 71 4.91 9.00 -15.20
CA ALA A 71 5.36 8.85 -16.57
C ALA A 71 4.33 9.40 -17.57
N ARG A 72 3.04 9.12 -17.34
CA ARG A 72 1.93 9.60 -18.18
C ARG A 72 1.76 11.11 -18.14
N GLN A 73 1.99 11.74 -16.99
CA GLN A 73 1.93 13.19 -16.82
C GLN A 73 3.27 13.89 -17.16
N GLY A 74 4.32 13.13 -17.51
CA GLY A 74 5.65 13.69 -17.80
C GLY A 74 6.27 14.45 -16.63
N LEU A 75 5.97 14.03 -15.39
CA LEU A 75 6.37 14.76 -14.19
C LEU A 75 7.91 14.74 -14.02
N PRO A 76 8.53 15.89 -13.70
CA PRO A 76 9.97 15.98 -13.55
C PRO A 76 10.45 15.20 -12.32
N VAL A 77 11.59 14.52 -12.45
CA VAL A 77 12.28 13.92 -11.29
C VAL A 77 12.78 15.05 -10.39
N LEU A 78 12.24 15.15 -9.18
CA LEU A 78 12.68 16.17 -8.22
C LEU A 78 14.14 15.91 -7.81
N PRO A 79 15.03 16.92 -7.84
CA PRO A 79 16.37 16.81 -7.28
C PRO A 79 16.30 16.46 -5.80
N ARG A 80 17.22 15.62 -5.30
CA ARG A 80 17.26 15.17 -3.89
C ARG A 80 17.25 16.32 -2.86
N ALA A 81 17.73 17.50 -3.26
CA ALA A 81 17.72 18.71 -2.43
C ALA A 81 16.34 19.36 -2.24
N LYS A 82 15.31 18.91 -2.99
CA LYS A 82 13.92 19.45 -2.96
C LYS A 82 12.87 18.41 -2.52
N LEU A 83 13.30 17.22 -2.08
CA LEU A 83 12.44 16.26 -1.38
C LEU A 83 12.15 16.77 0.03
#